data_AF-A0A2E9D1Z9-F1
#
_entry.id   AF-A0A2E9D1Z9-F1
#
_cell.length_a   1.000
_cell.length_b   1.000
_cell.length_c   1.000
_cell.angle_alpha   90.00
_cell.angle_beta   90.00
_cell.angle_gamma   90.00
#
_symmetry.space_group_name_H-M   'P 1'
#
loop_
_entity.id
_entity.type
_entity.pdbx_description
1 polymer ?
#
loop_
_entity_poly.entity_id
_entity_poly.type
_entity_poly.pdbx_seq_one_letter_code
_entity_poly.pdbx_strand_id
1 'polypeptide(L)'
;MNDNTWIIKTLWIGPALSTIEQLCIKSFLAHGHRVELFVYDDVQSIPDGTIVRDGNDILSEEKIFMHRRKSSYAAFSDWFRYLMLYKEGGVWIDTDVICLKPFNFDTDFFVGLQVQDKAMVNGAVLGSKPGTELMQFAANQAENPNRFLPYDSSRVKRRKLRRRFLEGNQRGNIKWSETGPEGLTKALQYFDLFHTALPFFYFYPIHP
;
A
#
# COMPACT_ATOMS: atom_id res chain seq x y z
N MET A 1 21.14 16.93 -10.29
CA MET A 1 20.24 15.83 -9.88
C MET A 1 18.84 16.31 -10.19
N ASN A 2 17.98 15.48 -10.79
CA ASN A 2 16.62 15.91 -11.09
C ASN A 2 15.86 16.01 -9.76
N ASP A 3 15.56 17.22 -9.31
CA ASP A 3 14.84 17.50 -8.05
C ASP A 3 13.37 17.00 -8.05
N ASN A 4 12.96 16.26 -9.09
CA ASN A 4 11.58 15.81 -9.33
C ASN A 4 11.41 14.28 -9.26
N THR A 5 12.40 13.53 -8.79
CA THR A 5 12.26 12.06 -8.63
C THR A 5 11.64 11.72 -7.28
N TRP A 6 10.53 10.99 -7.33
CA TRP A 6 9.83 10.49 -6.14
C TRP A 6 10.73 9.65 -5.22
N ILE A 7 10.56 9.81 -3.91
CA ILE A 7 11.14 8.91 -2.90
C ILE A 7 10.30 7.63 -2.87
N ILE A 8 10.96 6.50 -3.10
CA ILE A 8 10.36 5.18 -3.06
C ILE A 8 10.39 4.68 -1.61
N LYS A 9 9.27 4.14 -1.15
CA LYS A 9 9.06 3.70 0.22
C LYS A 9 8.44 2.31 0.22
N THR A 10 8.95 1.42 1.05
CA THR A 10 8.49 0.03 1.12
C THR A 10 8.64 -0.52 2.54
N LEU A 11 8.00 -1.65 2.85
CA LEU A 11 8.00 -2.25 4.19
C LEU A 11 8.39 -3.72 4.11
N TRP A 12 9.25 -4.15 5.02
CA TRP A 12 9.52 -5.57 5.24
C TRP A 12 9.30 -5.99 6.69
N ILE A 13 8.60 -7.10 6.87
CA ILE A 13 8.40 -7.75 8.17
C ILE A 13 8.93 -9.17 8.04
N GLY A 14 10.13 -9.40 8.57
CA GLY A 14 10.80 -10.69 8.51
C GLY A 14 12.30 -10.55 8.71
N PRO A 15 13.02 -11.66 8.94
CA PRO A 15 14.41 -11.62 9.37
C PRO A 15 15.41 -11.25 8.25
N ALA A 16 15.03 -11.43 6.98
CA ALA A 16 15.91 -11.18 5.84
C ALA A 16 15.11 -10.91 4.57
N LEU A 17 15.66 -10.12 3.65
CA LEU A 17 15.15 -9.99 2.29
C LEU A 17 15.61 -11.17 1.42
N SER A 18 14.70 -11.76 0.64
CA SER A 18 15.09 -12.77 -0.36
C SER A 18 15.76 -12.10 -1.57
N THR A 19 16.30 -12.92 -2.47
CA THR A 19 16.89 -12.45 -3.72
C THR A 19 15.93 -11.59 -4.55
N ILE A 20 14.63 -11.88 -4.50
CA ILE A 20 13.62 -11.14 -5.27
C ILE A 20 13.48 -9.72 -4.72
N GLU A 21 13.28 -9.55 -3.41
CA GLU A 21 13.14 -8.21 -2.82
C GLU A 21 14.42 -7.39 -2.95
N GLN A 22 15.59 -8.04 -2.79
CA GLN A 22 16.88 -7.41 -3.02
C GLN A 22 17.01 -6.88 -4.46
N LEU A 23 16.64 -7.68 -5.46
CA LEU A 23 16.69 -7.28 -6.87
C LEU A 23 15.74 -6.10 -7.14
N CYS A 24 14.53 -6.16 -6.57
CA CYS A 24 13.53 -5.10 -6.72
C CYS A 24 14.04 -3.77 -6.15
N ILE A 25 14.56 -3.75 -4.93
CA ILE A 25 15.15 -2.54 -4.33
C ILE A 25 16.34 -2.02 -5.15
N LYS A 26 17.26 -2.91 -5.54
CA LYS A 26 18.42 -2.55 -6.38
C LYS A 26 18.00 -1.93 -7.71
N SER A 27 16.91 -2.41 -8.30
CA SER A 27 16.41 -1.85 -9.56
C SER A 27 15.96 -0.39 -9.43
N PHE A 28 15.33 0.00 -8.31
CA PHE A 28 14.96 1.41 -8.07
C PHE A 28 16.19 2.28 -7.82
N LEU A 29 17.15 1.79 -7.02
CA LEU A 29 18.43 2.48 -6.77
C LEU A 29 19.19 2.71 -8.08
N ALA A 30 19.25 1.71 -8.96
CA ALA A 30 19.92 1.79 -10.26
C ALA A 30 19.26 2.82 -11.20
N HIS A 31 17.96 3.09 -11.03
CA HIS A 31 17.23 4.12 -11.76
C HIS A 31 17.29 5.50 -11.08
N GLY A 32 18.16 5.68 -10.07
CA GLY A 32 18.43 6.97 -9.43
C GLY A 32 17.42 7.36 -8.35
N HIS A 33 16.53 6.45 -7.94
CA HIS A 33 15.61 6.73 -6.84
C HIS A 33 16.29 6.62 -5.49
N ARG A 34 15.88 7.49 -4.55
CA ARG A 34 16.06 7.23 -3.12
C ARG A 34 15.04 6.19 -2.69
N VAL A 35 15.51 5.15 -2.00
CA VAL A 35 14.66 4.07 -1.48
C VAL A 35 14.73 4.03 0.03
N GLU A 36 13.58 4.15 0.67
CA GLU A 36 13.40 3.99 2.11
C GLU A 36 12.71 2.65 2.39
N LEU A 37 13.37 1.79 3.16
CA LEU A 37 12.86 0.50 3.61
C LEU A 37 12.51 0.61 5.10
N PHE A 38 11.23 0.51 5.41
CA PHE A 38 10.75 0.43 6.78
C PHE A 38 10.87 -1.02 7.29
N VAL A 39 11.40 -1.17 8.49
CA VAL A 39 11.55 -2.45 9.21
C VAL A 39 11.25 -2.27 10.69
N TYR A 40 10.96 -3.36 11.40
CA TYR A 40 10.78 -3.34 12.86
C TYR A 40 11.94 -3.97 13.63
N ASP A 41 12.69 -4.86 12.98
CA ASP A 41 13.81 -5.61 13.55
C ASP A 41 15.08 -5.39 12.72
N ASP A 42 16.19 -5.98 13.18
CA ASP A 42 17.41 -6.10 12.37
C ASP A 42 17.19 -7.08 11.20
N VAL A 43 17.08 -6.55 10.00
CA VAL A 43 16.79 -7.30 8.77
C VAL A 43 18.06 -7.53 7.96
N GLN A 44 18.35 -8.78 7.66
CA GLN A 44 19.51 -9.18 6.89
C GLN A 44 19.33 -8.98 5.38
N SER A 45 20.44 -8.89 4.66
CA SER A 45 20.49 -8.81 3.19
C SER A 45 19.82 -7.57 2.58
N ILE A 46 19.85 -6.43 3.27
CA ILE A 46 19.42 -5.15 2.71
C ILE A 46 20.45 -4.66 1.69
N PRO A 47 20.06 -4.29 0.45
CA PRO A 47 20.98 -3.74 -0.53
C PRO A 47 21.64 -2.42 -0.10
N ASP A 48 22.93 -2.29 -0.36
CA ASP A 48 23.68 -1.04 -0.17
C ASP A 48 23.00 0.13 -0.89
N GLY A 49 22.96 1.29 -0.23
CA GLY A 49 22.28 2.50 -0.73
C GLY A 49 20.80 2.61 -0.33
N THR A 50 20.22 1.56 0.26
CA THR A 50 18.87 1.62 0.86
C THR A 50 18.92 2.40 2.17
N ILE A 51 17.99 3.33 2.36
CA ILE A 51 17.82 4.06 3.62
C ILE A 51 16.90 3.22 4.52
N VAL A 52 17.44 2.69 5.61
CA VAL A 52 16.65 1.91 6.58
C VAL A 52 15.93 2.86 7.54
N ARG A 53 14.64 2.65 7.75
CA ARG A 53 13.77 3.43 8.64
C ARG A 53 13.07 2.52 9.65
N ASP A 54 12.84 3.02 10.85
CA ASP A 54 12.03 2.32 11.85
C ASP A 54 10.55 2.42 11.47
N GLY A 55 9.88 1.27 11.34
CA GLY A 55 8.45 1.17 11.05
C GLY A 55 7.57 1.85 12.11
N ASN A 56 8.06 1.93 13.36
CA ASN A 56 7.36 2.59 14.46
C ASN A 56 7.13 4.10 14.22
N ASP A 57 7.93 4.76 13.38
CA ASP A 57 7.73 6.15 12.94
C ASP A 57 6.35 6.33 12.28
N ILE A 58 5.91 5.32 11.54
CA ILE A 58 4.65 5.32 10.82
C ILE A 58 3.55 4.66 11.65
N LEU A 59 3.77 3.41 12.06
CA LEU A 59 2.79 2.58 12.71
C LEU A 59 3.49 1.66 13.71
N SER A 60 3.08 1.69 14.97
CA SER A 60 3.71 0.87 16.02
C SER A 60 3.67 -0.63 15.70
N GLU A 61 4.76 -1.33 16.01
CA GLU A 61 4.93 -2.78 15.89
C GLU A 61 3.82 -3.57 16.61
N GLU A 62 3.36 -3.08 17.78
CA GLU A 62 2.30 -3.71 18.58
C GLU A 62 0.96 -3.81 17.81
N LYS A 63 0.82 -3.02 16.74
CA LYS A 63 -0.36 -3.02 15.87
C LYS A 63 -0.25 -4.01 14.72
N ILE A 64 0.87 -4.74 14.58
CA ILE A 64 1.03 -5.79 13.57
C ILE A 64 -0.03 -6.87 13.78
N PHE A 65 -0.70 -7.26 12.70
CA PHE A 65 -1.64 -8.38 12.69
C PHE A 65 -1.58 -9.12 11.36
N MET A 66 -1.94 -10.40 11.40
CA MET A 66 -2.12 -11.20 10.20
C MET A 66 -3.58 -11.24 9.78
N HIS A 67 -3.79 -11.30 8.47
CA HIS A 67 -5.09 -11.63 7.90
C HIS A 67 -5.49 -13.06 8.26
N ARG A 68 -6.57 -13.23 9.03
CA ARG A 68 -6.97 -14.49 9.70
C ARG A 68 -7.09 -15.70 8.77
N ARG A 69 -7.50 -15.50 7.51
CA ARG A 69 -7.72 -16.59 6.54
C ARG A 69 -6.53 -16.90 5.64
N LYS A 70 -5.52 -16.04 5.61
CA LYS A 70 -4.43 -16.10 4.63
C LYS A 70 -3.05 -16.10 5.28
N SER A 71 -2.97 -15.95 6.61
CA SER A 71 -1.73 -15.88 7.38
C SER A 71 -0.71 -14.94 6.74
N SER A 72 -1.19 -13.75 6.37
CA SER A 72 -0.43 -12.77 5.58
C SER A 72 -0.56 -11.39 6.21
N TYR A 73 0.53 -10.62 6.15
CA TYR A 73 0.57 -9.23 6.58
C TYR A 73 -0.06 -8.25 5.59
N ALA A 74 -0.65 -8.71 4.47
CA ALA A 74 -1.18 -7.83 3.42
C ALA A 74 -2.13 -6.73 3.94
N ALA A 75 -3.06 -7.07 4.84
CA ALA A 75 -3.98 -6.08 5.40
C ALA A 75 -3.31 -5.09 6.37
N PHE A 76 -2.24 -5.51 7.06
CA PHE A 76 -1.42 -4.59 7.86
C PHE A 76 -0.60 -3.68 6.95
N SER A 77 -0.01 -4.24 5.89
CA SER A 77 0.73 -3.50 4.87
C SER A 77 -0.14 -2.44 4.18
N ASP A 78 -1.41 -2.74 3.89
CA ASP A 78 -2.38 -1.75 3.41
C ASP A 78 -2.50 -0.56 4.38
N TRP A 79 -2.64 -0.83 5.69
CA TRP A 79 -2.74 0.24 6.69
C TRP A 79 -1.46 1.06 6.75
N PHE A 80 -0.31 0.39 6.84
CA PHE A 80 0.99 1.03 6.89
C PHE A 80 1.19 1.93 5.67
N ARG A 81 0.94 1.41 4.46
CA ARG A 81 1.04 2.13 3.19
C ARG A 81 0.25 3.43 3.21
N TYR A 82 -1.04 3.38 3.51
CA TYR A 82 -1.88 4.58 3.46
C TYR A 82 -1.51 5.57 4.55
N LEU A 83 -1.16 5.09 5.74
CA LEU A 83 -0.75 5.98 6.84
C LEU A 83 0.59 6.65 6.53
N MET A 84 1.54 5.91 5.96
CA MET A 84 2.82 6.43 5.49
C MET A 84 2.60 7.50 4.41
N LEU A 85 1.83 7.19 3.36
CA LEU A 85 1.57 8.14 2.28
C LEU A 85 0.81 9.38 2.77
N TYR A 86 -0.08 9.24 3.74
CA TYR A 86 -0.74 10.37 4.37
C TYR A 86 0.25 11.24 5.17
N LYS A 87 1.15 10.63 5.96
CA LYS A 87 2.10 11.36 6.81
C LYS A 87 3.22 12.03 6.02
N GLU A 88 3.85 11.29 5.12
CA GLU A 88 5.12 11.66 4.49
C GLU A 88 5.03 11.81 2.96
N GLY A 89 3.96 11.30 2.33
CA GLY A 89 3.86 11.21 0.87
C GLY A 89 4.91 10.28 0.26
N GLY A 90 5.25 10.52 -1.01
CA GLY A 90 6.20 9.69 -1.75
C GLY A 90 5.48 8.62 -2.58
N VAL A 91 6.17 7.51 -2.81
CA VAL A 91 5.63 6.39 -3.58
C VAL A 91 5.82 5.10 -2.80
N TRP A 92 4.70 4.45 -2.51
CA TRP A 92 4.73 3.08 -2.03
C TRP A 92 5.02 2.11 -3.17
N ILE A 93 5.90 1.14 -2.90
CA ILE A 93 6.00 -0.10 -3.67
C ILE A 93 5.88 -1.31 -2.74
N ASP A 94 5.22 -2.38 -3.20
CA ASP A 94 5.42 -3.70 -2.62
C ASP A 94 6.88 -4.15 -2.90
N THR A 95 7.47 -4.92 -1.99
CA THR A 95 8.90 -5.27 -2.05
C THR A 95 9.27 -6.17 -3.24
N ASP A 96 8.27 -6.74 -3.92
CA ASP A 96 8.38 -7.60 -5.09
C ASP A 96 8.10 -6.86 -6.42
N VAL A 97 8.12 -5.52 -6.42
CA VAL A 97 7.99 -4.69 -7.62
C VAL A 97 9.36 -4.36 -8.21
N ILE A 98 9.59 -4.76 -9.47
CA ILE A 98 10.82 -4.40 -10.20
C ILE A 98 10.66 -3.10 -10.99
N CYS A 99 11.66 -2.23 -10.89
CA CYS A 99 11.73 -0.97 -11.63
C CYS A 99 12.37 -1.16 -13.00
N LEU A 100 11.59 -0.93 -14.05
CA LEU A 100 12.05 -1.00 -15.44
C LEU A 100 12.43 0.38 -16.02
N LYS A 101 11.94 1.46 -15.41
CA LYS A 101 12.20 2.84 -15.81
C LYS A 101 11.98 3.78 -14.62
N PRO A 102 12.65 4.95 -14.57
CA PRO A 102 12.46 5.89 -13.47
C PRO A 102 11.02 6.39 -13.36
N PHE A 103 10.56 6.61 -12.14
CA PHE A 103 9.26 7.21 -11.85
C PHE A 103 9.39 8.74 -11.80
N ASN A 104 8.99 9.38 -12.89
CA ASN A 104 9.06 10.83 -13.09
C ASN A 104 7.68 11.43 -13.37
N PHE A 105 6.68 11.04 -12.58
CA PHE A 105 5.31 11.53 -12.72
C PHE A 105 5.17 12.93 -12.13
N ASP A 106 4.73 13.89 -12.94
CA ASP A 106 4.42 15.26 -12.50
C ASP A 106 2.93 15.34 -12.10
N THR A 107 2.59 14.81 -10.92
CA THR A 107 1.22 14.74 -10.39
C THR A 107 1.23 14.60 -8.88
N ASP A 108 0.20 15.09 -8.21
CA ASP A 108 0.05 14.94 -6.76
C ASP A 108 -0.34 13.51 -6.34
N PHE A 109 -0.85 12.70 -7.27
CA PHE A 109 -1.34 11.36 -7.01
C PHE A 109 -1.25 10.49 -8.27
N PHE A 110 -0.87 9.22 -8.10
CA PHE A 110 -0.99 8.23 -9.17
C PHE A 110 -1.17 6.81 -8.62
N VAL A 111 -1.90 6.00 -9.39
CA VAL A 111 -2.13 4.58 -9.16
C VAL A 111 -2.42 3.91 -10.50
N GLY A 112 -2.15 2.60 -10.64
CA GLY A 112 -2.46 1.86 -11.86
C GLY A 112 -3.65 0.92 -11.73
N LEU A 113 -4.37 0.72 -12.83
CA LEU A 113 -5.33 -0.37 -13.00
C LEU A 113 -4.62 -1.73 -12.89
N GLN A 114 -5.26 -2.74 -12.31
CA GLN A 114 -4.63 -4.06 -12.17
C GLN A 114 -4.59 -4.84 -13.50
N VAL A 115 -5.64 -4.73 -14.31
CA VAL A 115 -5.81 -5.40 -15.61
C VAL A 115 -6.66 -4.54 -16.55
N GLN A 116 -6.59 -4.78 -17.86
CA GLN A 116 -7.27 -3.96 -18.89
C GLN A 116 -8.79 -3.86 -18.72
N ASP A 117 -9.48 -4.98 -18.52
CA ASP A 117 -10.95 -5.04 -18.60
C ASP A 117 -11.65 -5.02 -17.24
N LYS A 118 -10.94 -4.60 -16.18
CA LYS A 118 -11.50 -4.52 -14.83
C LYS A 118 -11.26 -3.15 -14.25
N ALA A 119 -12.35 -2.50 -13.85
CA ALA A 119 -12.32 -1.25 -13.10
C ALA A 119 -11.85 -1.49 -11.66
N MET A 120 -10.57 -1.85 -11.50
CA MET A 120 -9.95 -2.12 -10.21
C MET A 120 -8.49 -1.70 -10.27
N VAL A 121 -8.09 -0.82 -9.36
CA VAL A 121 -6.69 -0.44 -9.19
C VAL A 121 -5.96 -1.49 -8.37
N ASN A 122 -4.62 -1.51 -8.49
CA ASN A 122 -3.77 -2.30 -7.61
C ASN A 122 -3.07 -1.37 -6.59
N GLY A 123 -2.81 -1.87 -5.40
CA GLY A 123 -2.13 -1.14 -4.32
C GLY A 123 -0.61 -1.32 -4.30
N ALA A 124 -0.06 -2.20 -5.14
CA ALA A 124 1.36 -2.53 -5.14
C ALA A 124 2.26 -1.36 -5.60
N VAL A 125 1.71 -0.38 -6.33
CA VAL A 125 2.40 0.87 -6.68
C VAL A 125 1.41 2.02 -6.50
N LEU A 126 1.74 2.97 -5.62
CA LEU A 126 0.85 4.07 -5.26
C LEU A 126 1.65 5.31 -4.87
N GLY A 127 1.47 6.41 -5.60
CA GLY A 127 2.09 7.70 -5.32
C GLY A 127 1.09 8.71 -4.77
N SER A 128 1.49 9.51 -3.79
CA SER A 128 0.68 10.60 -3.24
C SER A 128 1.59 11.66 -2.61
N LYS A 129 1.18 12.93 -2.70
CA LYS A 129 1.66 13.97 -1.77
C LYS A 129 1.16 13.68 -0.34
N PRO A 130 1.82 14.20 0.71
CA PRO A 130 1.33 14.06 2.08
C PRO A 130 0.03 14.83 2.30
N GLY A 131 -0.73 14.43 3.32
CA GLY A 131 -1.91 15.16 3.80
C GLY A 131 -3.17 15.03 2.95
N THR A 132 -3.21 14.12 1.97
CA THR A 132 -4.39 13.95 1.10
C THR A 132 -5.56 13.31 1.85
N GLU A 133 -6.78 13.80 1.58
CA GLU A 133 -8.01 13.23 2.16
C GLU A 133 -8.20 11.76 1.79
N LEU A 134 -7.83 11.36 0.57
CA LEU A 134 -7.90 9.98 0.10
C LEU A 134 -7.04 9.04 0.97
N MET A 135 -5.78 9.40 1.24
CA MET A 135 -4.88 8.57 2.05
C MET A 135 -5.31 8.57 3.51
N GLN A 136 -5.76 9.70 4.05
CA GLN A 136 -6.32 9.78 5.40
C GLN A 136 -7.53 8.84 5.55
N PHE A 137 -8.44 8.89 4.58
CA PHE A 137 -9.64 8.05 4.55
C PHE A 137 -9.26 6.58 4.45
N ALA A 138 -8.39 6.20 3.53
CA ALA A 138 -7.93 4.82 3.35
C ALA A 138 -7.22 4.28 4.62
N ALA A 139 -6.37 5.08 5.25
CA ALA A 139 -5.73 4.73 6.52
C ALA A 139 -6.76 4.53 7.65
N ASN A 140 -7.72 5.45 7.78
CA ASN A 140 -8.81 5.34 8.76
C ASN A 140 -9.67 4.09 8.55
N GLN A 141 -9.89 3.70 7.29
CA GLN A 141 -10.58 2.46 6.97
C GLN A 141 -9.78 1.23 7.35
N ALA A 142 -8.48 1.20 7.05
CA ALA A 142 -7.62 0.09 7.41
C ALA A 142 -7.46 -0.05 8.93
N GLU A 143 -7.43 1.06 9.66
CA GLU A 143 -7.45 1.07 11.12
C GLU A 143 -8.80 0.60 11.69
N ASN A 144 -9.92 0.98 11.07
CA ASN A 144 -11.27 0.73 11.56
C ASN A 144 -12.14 0.02 10.51
N PRO A 145 -11.79 -1.21 10.08
CA PRO A 145 -12.39 -1.82 8.89
C PRO A 145 -13.88 -2.18 9.05
N ASN A 146 -14.37 -2.26 10.29
CA ASN A 146 -15.78 -2.51 10.59
C ASN A 146 -16.60 -1.21 10.80
N ARG A 147 -16.00 -0.02 10.62
CA ARG A 147 -16.75 1.24 10.56
C ARG A 147 -17.53 1.30 9.25
N PHE A 148 -18.74 1.84 9.31
CA PHE A 148 -19.56 2.04 8.11
C PHE A 148 -18.96 3.14 7.23
N LEU A 149 -19.05 2.90 5.93
CA LEU A 149 -18.58 3.81 4.91
C LEU A 149 -19.76 4.38 4.13
N PRO A 150 -19.59 5.56 3.49
CA PRO A 150 -20.66 6.22 2.75
C PRO A 150 -21.29 5.33 1.67
N TYR A 151 -20.48 4.49 1.02
CA TYR A 151 -20.87 3.59 -0.07
C TYR A 151 -21.18 2.14 0.37
N ASP A 152 -21.23 1.84 1.67
CA ASP A 152 -21.52 0.48 2.12
C ASP A 152 -22.99 0.10 1.86
N SER A 153 -23.20 -0.98 1.10
CA SER A 153 -24.53 -1.60 0.96
C SER A 153 -25.04 -2.17 2.29
N SER A 154 -26.35 -2.36 2.41
CA SER A 154 -26.98 -2.96 3.60
C SER A 154 -26.38 -4.32 3.96
N ARG A 155 -25.98 -5.12 2.95
CA ARG A 155 -25.29 -6.41 3.17
C ARG A 155 -23.93 -6.22 3.82
N VAL A 156 -23.14 -5.23 3.38
CA VAL A 156 -21.83 -4.92 3.95
C VAL A 156 -21.97 -4.35 5.36
N LYS A 157 -22.91 -3.43 5.59
CA LYS A 157 -23.21 -2.88 6.93
C LYS A 157 -23.56 -4.00 7.92
N ARG A 158 -24.43 -4.95 7.55
CA ARG A 158 -24.75 -6.12 8.39
C ARG A 158 -23.53 -6.97 8.72
N ARG A 159 -22.64 -7.23 7.73
CA ARG A 159 -21.39 -7.98 7.95
C ARG A 159 -20.46 -7.26 8.93
N LYS A 160 -20.27 -5.95 8.75
CA LYS A 160 -19.44 -5.13 9.64
C LYS A 160 -20.00 -5.08 11.06
N LEU A 161 -21.33 -4.95 11.20
CA LEU A 161 -22.01 -5.00 12.49
C LEU A 161 -21.76 -6.33 13.21
N ARG A 162 -21.95 -7.46 12.52
CA ARG A 162 -21.63 -8.79 13.05
C ARG A 162 -20.17 -8.89 13.48
N ARG A 163 -19.21 -8.47 12.65
CA ARG A 163 -17.79 -8.50 13.02
C ARG A 163 -17.48 -7.66 14.25
N ARG A 164 -18.09 -6.48 14.34
CA ARG A 164 -17.88 -5.52 15.44
C ARG A 164 -18.40 -6.05 16.77
N PHE A 165 -19.57 -6.68 16.80
CA PHE A 165 -20.24 -7.06 18.04
C PHE A 165 -20.17 -8.56 18.38
N LEU A 166 -19.97 -9.43 17.39
CA LEU A 166 -20.01 -10.88 17.57
C LEU A 166 -18.68 -11.58 17.23
N GLU A 167 -17.72 -10.90 16.62
CA GLU A 167 -16.44 -11.51 16.19
C GLU A 167 -15.20 -10.74 16.69
N GLY A 168 -15.34 -10.00 17.79
CA GLY A 168 -14.23 -9.33 18.49
C GLY A 168 -13.67 -8.08 17.81
N ASN A 169 -14.29 -7.60 16.72
CA ASN A 169 -13.89 -6.38 16.00
C ASN A 169 -12.41 -6.34 15.55
N GLN A 170 -11.82 -7.50 15.24
CA GLN A 170 -10.41 -7.59 14.89
C GLN A 170 -10.12 -7.14 13.45
N ARG A 171 -9.00 -6.42 13.25
CA ARG A 171 -8.56 -5.93 11.93
C ARG A 171 -8.19 -7.05 10.96
N GLY A 172 -7.61 -8.14 11.47
CA GLY A 172 -7.28 -9.32 10.68
C GLY A 172 -8.50 -10.12 10.18
N ASN A 173 -9.71 -9.83 10.67
CA ASN A 173 -10.94 -10.54 10.32
C ASN A 173 -11.77 -9.77 9.27
N ILE A 174 -11.15 -9.49 8.14
CA ILE A 174 -11.79 -8.81 6.99
C ILE A 174 -11.88 -9.75 5.78
N LYS A 175 -12.59 -9.34 4.74
CA LYS A 175 -12.54 -10.03 3.45
C LYS A 175 -11.18 -9.70 2.81
N TRP A 176 -10.62 -10.65 2.07
CA TRP A 176 -9.44 -10.37 1.26
C TRP A 176 -9.67 -9.14 0.39
N SER A 177 -8.63 -8.30 0.26
CA SER A 177 -8.62 -7.01 -0.44
C SER A 177 -9.61 -5.94 0.04
N GLU A 178 -10.35 -6.14 1.15
CA GLU A 178 -11.36 -5.18 1.64
C GLU A 178 -10.76 -3.81 2.00
N THR A 179 -9.52 -3.78 2.49
CA THR A 179 -8.71 -2.57 2.73
C THR A 179 -7.67 -2.33 1.64
N GLY A 180 -7.38 -3.34 0.81
CA GLY A 180 -6.40 -3.27 -0.27
C GLY A 180 -7.04 -2.81 -1.59
N PRO A 181 -6.77 -3.49 -2.73
CA PRO A 181 -7.27 -3.11 -4.05
C PRO A 181 -8.78 -2.80 -4.15
N GLU A 182 -9.65 -3.61 -3.53
CA GLU A 182 -11.11 -3.37 -3.55
C GLU A 182 -11.48 -2.12 -2.73
N GLY A 183 -10.84 -1.95 -1.57
CA GLY A 183 -11.03 -0.79 -0.70
C GLY A 183 -10.58 0.52 -1.36
N LEU A 184 -9.37 0.53 -1.90
CA LEU A 184 -8.79 1.68 -2.60
C LEU A 184 -9.60 2.06 -3.84
N THR A 185 -10.02 1.07 -4.64
CA THR A 185 -10.89 1.33 -5.81
C THR A 185 -12.17 2.04 -5.43
N LYS A 186 -12.85 1.60 -4.36
CA LYS A 186 -14.10 2.24 -3.89
C LYS A 186 -13.85 3.62 -3.30
N ALA A 187 -12.74 3.82 -2.59
CA ALA A 187 -12.36 5.13 -2.09
C ALA A 187 -12.12 6.11 -3.26
N LEU A 188 -11.37 5.69 -4.28
CA LEU A 188 -11.17 6.49 -5.50
C LEU A 188 -12.48 6.85 -6.20
N GLN A 189 -13.42 5.91 -6.31
CA GLN A 189 -14.74 6.18 -6.87
C GLN A 189 -15.54 7.18 -6.01
N TYR A 190 -15.45 7.07 -4.68
CA TYR A 190 -16.14 7.97 -3.76
C TYR A 190 -15.60 9.40 -3.80
N PHE A 191 -14.28 9.57 -3.94
CA PHE A 191 -13.63 10.88 -4.09
C PHE A 191 -13.60 11.40 -5.54
N ASP A 192 -14.24 10.69 -6.48
CA ASP A 192 -14.20 10.99 -7.91
C ASP A 192 -12.77 11.11 -8.49
N LEU A 193 -11.86 10.26 -8.01
CA LEU A 193 -10.46 10.19 -8.46
C LEU A 193 -10.16 8.94 -9.30
N PHE A 194 -11.14 8.05 -9.49
CA PHE A 194 -10.90 6.81 -10.24
C PHE A 194 -10.47 7.06 -11.69
N HIS A 195 -10.97 8.14 -12.30
CA HIS A 195 -10.65 8.51 -13.68
C HIS A 195 -9.17 8.91 -13.87
N THR A 196 -8.43 9.18 -12.80
CA THR A 196 -6.99 9.50 -12.86
C THR A 196 -6.11 8.25 -12.82
N ALA A 197 -6.70 7.05 -12.69
CA ALA A 197 -5.93 5.81 -12.65
C ALA A 197 -5.22 5.58 -13.99
N LEU A 198 -3.93 5.29 -13.92
CA LEU A 198 -3.11 4.98 -15.07
C LEU A 198 -3.48 3.60 -15.65
N PRO A 199 -3.36 3.41 -16.98
CA PRO A 199 -3.54 2.11 -17.60
C PRO A 199 -2.64 1.05 -16.98
N PHE A 200 -3.11 -0.20 -16.95
CA PHE A 200 -2.42 -1.30 -16.25
C PHE A 200 -0.96 -1.49 -16.67
N PHE A 201 -0.66 -1.30 -17.96
CA PHE A 201 0.69 -1.49 -18.51
C PHE A 201 1.74 -0.49 -18.00
N TYR A 202 1.34 0.55 -17.25
CA TYR A 202 2.30 1.43 -16.58
C TYR A 202 3.06 0.71 -15.46
N PHE A 203 2.40 -0.18 -14.73
CA PHE A 203 2.98 -0.85 -13.55
C PHE A 203 2.86 -2.37 -13.59
N TYR A 204 1.90 -2.92 -14.33
CA TYR A 204 1.61 -4.37 -14.39
C TYR A 204 1.57 -4.89 -15.85
N PRO A 205 2.61 -4.64 -16.67
CA PRO A 205 2.60 -5.00 -18.09
C PRO A 205 2.71 -6.51 -18.37
N ILE A 206 3.06 -7.32 -17.36
CA ILE A 206 3.20 -8.77 -17.49
C ILE A 206 2.03 -9.42 -16.74
N HIS A 207 1.20 -10.18 -17.46
CA HIS A 207 0.14 -11.00 -16.88
C HIS A 207 0.50 -12.48 -16.99
N PRO A 208 0.20 -13.29 -15.96
CA PRO A 208 0.35 -14.75 -16.01
C PRO A 208 -0.62 -15.40 -17.00
#